data_AF-A0AAN5D2P0-F1
#
_entry.id   AF-A0AAN5D2P0-F1
#
_cell.length_a   1.000
_cell.length_b   1.000
_cell.length_c   1.000
_cell.angle_alpha   90.00
_cell.angle_beta   90.00
_cell.angle_gamma   90.00
#
_symmetry.space_group_name_H-M   'P 1'
#
loop_
_entity.id
_entity.type
_entity.pdbx_description
1 polymer ?
#
loop_
_entity_poly.entity_id
_entity_poly.type
_entity_poly.pdbx_seq_one_letter_code
_entity_poly.pdbx_strand_id
1 'polypeptide(L)'
;LRWEIDNVVEALANERAYSGPFHEGGFIWSASIVRDFAQYNGNGKLTLTCGVAHKGSWKCEVEMGSSMPGVNGENIKIWGGKMTAVFSDKNRLWIPECGVYWKVLMDPEFANIDGKCTIEFQIKIIHSEGSMVDLAKMCSPIEKNNVTLVLLYTRENKRIRVSKEFLAVHSPVFEV
;
A
#
# COMPACT_ATOMS: atom_id res chain seq x y z
N LEU A 1 -1.81 -3.56 3.08
CA LEU A 1 -2.07 -3.74 1.63
C LEU A 1 -2.19 -5.22 1.37
N ARG A 2 -3.18 -5.66 0.58
CA ARG A 2 -3.37 -7.07 0.23
C ARG A 2 -3.34 -7.19 -1.30
N TRP A 3 -2.32 -7.86 -1.80
CA TRP A 3 -2.13 -8.09 -3.23
C TRP A 3 -2.49 -9.53 -3.56
N GLU A 4 -3.55 -9.70 -4.35
CA GLU A 4 -3.92 -10.99 -4.91
C GLU A 4 -3.30 -11.12 -6.30
N ILE A 5 -2.54 -12.19 -6.50
CA ILE A 5 -1.99 -12.60 -7.79
C ILE A 5 -2.97 -13.60 -8.36
N ASP A 6 -3.77 -13.14 -9.32
CA ASP A 6 -4.64 -14.01 -10.11
C ASP A 6 -3.82 -14.88 -11.04
N ASN A 7 -4.27 -16.13 -11.24
CA ASN A 7 -3.67 -17.10 -12.16
C ASN A 7 -2.14 -17.22 -11.98
N VAL A 8 -1.71 -17.72 -10.82
CA VAL A 8 -0.29 -17.87 -10.47
C VAL A 8 0.49 -18.64 -11.54
N VAL A 9 -0.12 -19.62 -12.20
CA VAL A 9 0.51 -20.39 -13.28
C VAL A 9 0.97 -19.47 -14.42
N GLU A 10 0.13 -18.52 -14.82
CA GLU A 10 0.47 -17.54 -15.85
C GLU A 10 1.53 -16.55 -15.37
N ALA A 11 1.46 -16.07 -14.12
CA ALA A 11 2.48 -15.20 -13.54
C ALA A 11 3.87 -15.86 -13.56
N LEU A 12 3.94 -17.18 -13.34
CA LEU A 12 5.18 -17.95 -13.35
C LEU A 12 5.71 -18.17 -14.77
N ALA A 13 4.82 -18.46 -15.72
CA ALA A 13 5.19 -18.58 -17.13
C ALA A 13 5.74 -17.26 -17.68
N ASN A 14 5.19 -16.14 -17.22
CA ASN A 14 5.63 -14.79 -17.58
C ASN A 14 6.83 -14.29 -16.74
N GLU A 15 7.23 -15.05 -15.73
CA GLU A 15 8.31 -14.71 -14.79
C GLU A 15 8.13 -13.37 -14.05
N ARG A 16 6.89 -12.84 -14.01
CA ARG A 16 6.57 -11.55 -13.40
C ARG A 16 5.09 -11.41 -13.05
N ALA A 17 4.81 -10.68 -11.98
CA ALA A 17 3.48 -10.21 -11.64
C ALA A 17 3.53 -8.79 -11.07
N TYR A 18 2.46 -8.02 -11.30
CA TYR A 18 2.31 -6.64 -10.85
C TYR A 18 0.97 -6.47 -10.14
N SER A 19 0.95 -5.71 -9.06
CA SER A 19 -0.30 -5.28 -8.43
C SER A 19 -0.87 -4.06 -9.15
N GLY A 20 -2.18 -3.84 -8.97
CA GLY A 20 -2.76 -2.52 -9.14
C GLY A 20 -2.24 -1.52 -8.10
N PRO A 21 -2.54 -0.22 -8.24
CA PRO A 21 -2.21 0.78 -7.23
C PRO A 21 -3.12 0.65 -6.00
N PHE A 22 -2.53 0.78 -4.80
CA PHE A 22 -3.25 0.92 -3.53
C PHE A 22 -3.16 2.37 -3.06
N HIS A 23 -4.30 3.00 -2.79
CA HIS A 23 -4.36 4.38 -2.34
C HIS A 23 -4.59 4.45 -0.83
N GLU A 24 -3.51 4.44 -0.05
CA GLU A 24 -3.58 4.28 1.41
C GLU A 24 -2.63 5.24 2.14
N GLY A 25 -3.13 5.89 3.18
CA GLY A 25 -2.35 6.79 4.04
C GLY A 25 -1.83 8.05 3.34
N GLY A 26 -2.51 8.52 2.29
CA GLY A 26 -2.06 9.66 1.46
C GLY A 26 -1.00 9.31 0.42
N PHE A 27 -0.69 8.02 0.25
CA PHE A 27 0.31 7.52 -0.71
C PHE A 27 -0.32 6.55 -1.71
N ILE A 28 0.37 6.38 -2.84
CA ILE A 28 0.08 5.38 -3.86
C ILE A 28 1.15 4.30 -3.73
N TRP A 29 0.71 3.08 -3.44
CA TRP A 29 1.58 1.92 -3.31
C TRP A 29 1.37 0.99 -4.50
N SER A 30 2.42 0.33 -4.95
CA SER A 30 2.28 -0.84 -5.82
C SER A 30 3.35 -1.86 -5.51
N ALA A 31 3.06 -3.12 -5.79
CA ALA A 31 3.98 -4.22 -5.61
C ALA A 31 4.25 -4.91 -6.96
N SER A 32 5.43 -5.47 -7.10
CA SER A 32 5.76 -6.35 -8.22
C SER A 32 6.66 -7.46 -7.75
N ILE A 33 6.56 -8.62 -8.36
CA ILE A 33 7.51 -9.71 -8.17
C ILE A 33 8.02 -10.14 -9.53
N VAL A 34 9.34 -10.22 -9.69
CA VAL A 34 9.99 -10.61 -10.95
C VAL A 34 11.02 -11.68 -10.66
N ARG A 35 11.04 -12.76 -11.43
CA ARG A 35 12.05 -13.81 -11.27
C ARG A 35 13.43 -13.26 -11.61
N ASP A 36 14.40 -13.46 -10.73
CA ASP A 36 15.75 -12.91 -10.88
C ASP A 36 16.81 -13.99 -10.71
N PHE A 37 17.43 -14.37 -11.82
CA PHE A 37 18.48 -15.39 -11.88
C PHE A 37 19.86 -14.86 -11.48
N ALA A 38 20.09 -13.55 -11.55
CA ALA A 38 21.40 -12.96 -11.31
C ALA A 38 21.62 -12.68 -9.83
N GLN A 39 20.66 -12.03 -9.18
CA GLN A 39 20.79 -11.60 -7.79
C GLN A 39 20.25 -12.64 -6.80
N TYR A 40 19.21 -13.37 -7.19
CA TYR A 40 18.45 -14.24 -6.28
C TYR A 40 18.40 -15.70 -6.70
N ASN A 41 19.29 -16.16 -7.58
CA ASN A 41 19.39 -17.57 -8.02
C ASN A 41 18.06 -18.15 -8.56
N GLY A 42 17.27 -17.32 -9.24
CA GLY A 42 15.99 -17.71 -9.84
C GLY A 42 14.80 -17.59 -8.89
N ASN A 43 15.01 -17.02 -7.69
CA ASN A 43 13.94 -16.60 -6.79
C ASN A 43 13.31 -15.28 -7.25
N GLY A 44 12.17 -14.94 -6.66
CA GLY A 44 11.44 -13.71 -6.95
C GLY A 44 12.03 -12.49 -6.25
N LYS A 45 12.37 -11.48 -7.03
CA LYS A 45 12.63 -10.11 -6.55
C LYS A 45 11.32 -9.40 -6.29
N LEU A 46 10.88 -9.37 -5.03
CA LEU A 46 9.72 -8.61 -4.60
C LEU A 46 10.10 -7.14 -4.47
N THR A 47 9.31 -6.24 -5.02
CA THR A 47 9.53 -4.80 -4.96
C THR A 47 8.26 -4.14 -4.48
N LEU A 48 8.37 -3.27 -3.49
CA LEU A 48 7.30 -2.38 -3.06
C LEU A 48 7.66 -0.96 -3.49
N THR A 49 6.73 -0.29 -4.14
CA THR A 49 6.88 1.10 -4.57
C THR A 49 5.95 2.00 -3.78
N CYS A 50 6.38 3.23 -3.54
CA CYS A 50 5.60 4.27 -2.89
C CYS A 50 5.71 5.57 -3.70
N GLY A 51 4.58 6.27 -3.84
CA GLY A 51 4.50 7.55 -4.51
C GLY A 51 3.37 8.42 -3.96
N VAL A 52 3.24 9.62 -4.53
CA VAL A 52 2.15 10.55 -4.27
C VAL A 52 1.58 11.05 -5.60
N ALA A 53 0.31 11.44 -5.61
CA ALA A 53 -0.36 11.92 -6.83
C ALA A 53 0.10 13.33 -7.25
N HIS A 54 0.57 14.14 -6.30
CA HIS A 54 0.95 15.53 -6.55
C HIS A 54 2.44 15.68 -6.88
N LYS A 55 2.81 16.84 -7.43
CA LYS A 55 4.22 17.20 -7.67
C LYS A 55 4.78 17.89 -6.44
N GLY A 56 6.00 17.53 -6.05
CA GLY A 56 6.68 18.16 -4.91
C GLY A 56 7.64 17.18 -4.22
N SER A 57 8.43 17.71 -3.30
CA SER A 57 9.22 16.90 -2.38
C SER A 57 8.30 16.25 -1.35
N TRP A 58 8.50 14.96 -1.11
CA TRP A 58 7.77 14.22 -0.09
C TRP A 58 8.69 13.17 0.52
N LYS A 59 8.34 12.73 1.72
CA LYS A 59 9.03 11.67 2.44
C LYS A 59 8.01 10.85 3.24
N CYS A 60 8.20 9.54 3.27
CA CYS A 60 7.37 8.60 4.02
C CYS A 60 8.28 7.58 4.69
N GLU A 61 8.35 7.64 6.01
CA GLU A 61 9.05 6.64 6.81
C GLU A 61 8.03 5.64 7.34
N VAL A 62 8.29 4.36 7.12
CA VAL A 62 7.37 3.29 7.49
C VAL A 62 8.09 2.16 8.21
N GLU A 63 7.36 1.51 9.12
CA GLU A 63 7.64 0.15 9.57
C GLU A 63 6.78 -0.79 8.71
N MET A 64 7.40 -1.80 8.11
CA MET A 64 6.72 -2.76 7.25
C MET A 64 7.02 -4.21 7.65
N GLY A 65 6.00 -5.04 7.51
CA GLY A 65 6.12 -6.49 7.45
C GLY A 65 5.45 -7.02 6.19
N SER A 66 5.71 -8.28 5.89
CA SER A 66 4.91 -8.99 4.90
C SER A 66 4.70 -10.45 5.26
N SER A 67 3.63 -10.98 4.72
CA SER A 67 3.26 -12.36 4.88
C SER A 67 2.49 -12.88 3.69
N MET A 68 2.51 -14.20 3.53
CA MET A 68 1.57 -14.91 2.67
C MET A 68 0.60 -15.66 3.58
N PRO A 69 -0.72 -15.36 3.53
CA PRO A 69 -1.69 -16.13 4.25
C PRO A 69 -1.85 -17.51 3.61
N GLY A 70 -1.69 -18.55 4.41
CA GLY A 70 -1.93 -19.93 4.01
C GLY A 70 -3.42 -20.25 3.96
N VAL A 71 -3.77 -21.27 3.19
CA VAL A 71 -5.14 -21.78 3.04
C VAL A 71 -5.67 -22.33 4.38
N ASN A 72 -4.79 -22.83 5.24
CA ASN A 72 -5.11 -23.29 6.59
C ASN A 72 -5.25 -22.15 7.63
N GLY A 73 -5.04 -20.89 7.23
CA GLY A 73 -5.03 -19.72 8.11
C GLY A 73 -3.69 -19.44 8.80
N GLU A 74 -2.66 -20.26 8.59
CA GLU A 74 -1.32 -19.96 9.06
C GLU A 74 -0.62 -19.00 8.09
N ASN A 75 -0.04 -17.92 8.63
CA ASN A 75 0.65 -16.93 7.82
C ASN A 75 2.16 -17.19 7.86
N ILE A 76 2.78 -17.38 6.70
CA ILE A 76 4.24 -17.36 6.60
C ILE A 76 4.72 -15.92 6.41
N LYS A 77 5.81 -15.55 7.07
CA LYS A 77 6.47 -14.28 6.79
C LYS A 77 7.34 -14.44 5.55
N ILE A 78 7.22 -13.53 4.59
CA ILE A 78 8.06 -13.58 3.38
C ILE A 78 9.50 -13.18 3.72
N TRP A 79 9.69 -12.27 4.69
CA TRP A 79 10.99 -11.94 5.26
C TRP A 79 10.94 -11.91 6.80
N GLY A 80 12.11 -12.08 7.40
CA GLY A 80 12.27 -12.10 8.85
C GLY A 80 12.02 -10.72 9.48
N GLY A 81 10.97 -10.62 10.29
CA GLY A 81 10.75 -9.48 11.19
C GLY A 81 10.13 -8.24 10.54
N LYS A 82 10.07 -7.16 11.33
CA LYS A 82 9.64 -5.85 10.87
C LYS A 82 10.86 -5.09 10.37
N MET A 83 10.70 -4.38 9.27
CA MET A 83 11.75 -3.57 8.68
C MET A 83 11.32 -2.11 8.61
N THR A 84 12.26 -1.19 8.72
CA THR A 84 12.01 0.22 8.46
C THR A 84 12.45 0.57 7.05
N ALA A 85 11.68 1.41 6.37
CA ALA A 85 12.06 1.96 5.07
C ALA A 85 11.67 3.43 4.99
N VAL A 86 12.47 4.18 4.22
CA VAL A 86 12.22 5.59 3.93
C VAL A 86 12.00 5.75 2.44
N PHE A 87 10.78 6.09 2.08
CA PHE A 87 10.40 6.47 0.73
C PHE A 87 10.46 7.99 0.57
N SER A 88 10.82 8.45 -0.62
CA SER A 88 10.82 9.87 -0.97
C SER A 88 10.66 10.06 -2.47
N ASP A 89 10.57 11.32 -2.89
CA ASP A 89 10.61 11.70 -4.31
C ASP A 89 11.83 11.13 -5.06
N LYS A 90 12.94 10.95 -4.34
CA LYS A 90 14.22 10.37 -4.83
C LYS A 90 14.38 8.87 -4.58
N ASN A 91 13.69 8.31 -3.59
CA ASN A 91 13.76 6.89 -3.24
C ASN A 91 12.37 6.27 -3.18
N ARG A 92 11.84 5.83 -4.33
CA ARG A 92 10.46 5.34 -4.44
C ARG A 92 10.31 3.84 -4.28
N LEU A 93 11.43 3.13 -4.19
CA LEU A 93 11.47 1.68 -4.30
C LEU A 93 12.08 1.10 -3.03
N TRP A 94 11.49 0.02 -2.57
CA TRP A 94 12.05 -0.83 -1.56
C TRP A 94 12.11 -2.26 -2.08
N ILE A 95 13.26 -2.89 -1.89
CA ILE A 95 13.55 -4.26 -2.33
C ILE A 95 14.15 -4.97 -1.10
N PRO A 96 13.61 -6.12 -0.67
CA PRO A 96 14.18 -6.89 0.42
C PRO A 96 15.56 -7.43 0.03
N GLU A 97 16.43 -7.56 1.02
CA GLU A 97 17.75 -8.18 0.84
C GLU A 97 17.65 -9.66 0.43
N CYS A 98 16.58 -10.34 0.84
CA CYS A 98 16.29 -11.71 0.45
C CYS A 98 15.24 -11.78 -0.67
N GLY A 99 15.44 -12.74 -1.58
CA GLY A 99 14.44 -13.06 -2.60
C GLY A 99 13.30 -13.89 -2.01
N VAL A 100 12.12 -13.78 -2.60
CA VAL A 100 10.96 -14.62 -2.30
C VAL A 100 11.14 -15.95 -3.00
N TYR A 101 11.04 -17.05 -2.27
CA TYR A 101 11.21 -18.37 -2.88
C TYR A 101 10.18 -18.58 -3.99
N TRP A 102 10.62 -18.63 -5.26
CA TRP A 102 9.69 -18.51 -6.40
C TRP A 102 8.62 -19.61 -6.42
N LYS A 103 9.00 -20.81 -5.95
CA LYS A 103 8.09 -21.96 -5.88
C LYS A 103 7.02 -21.83 -4.79
N VAL A 104 7.22 -20.98 -3.78
CA VAL A 104 6.24 -20.78 -2.68
C VAL A 104 4.92 -20.21 -3.20
N LEU A 105 4.96 -19.51 -4.34
CA LEU A 105 3.76 -18.96 -4.97
C LEU A 105 2.81 -20.07 -5.46
N MET A 106 3.33 -21.25 -5.83
CA MET A 106 2.54 -22.42 -6.27
C MET A 106 2.26 -23.42 -5.17
N ASP A 107 2.84 -23.23 -3.99
CA ASP A 107 2.68 -24.20 -2.93
C ASP A 107 1.18 -24.33 -2.62
N PRO A 108 0.59 -25.54 -2.64
CA PRO A 108 -0.82 -25.73 -2.31
C PRO A 108 -1.21 -25.19 -0.93
N GLU A 109 -0.25 -24.97 -0.04
CA GLU A 109 -0.49 -24.31 1.25
C GLU A 109 -0.78 -22.81 1.11
N PHE A 110 -0.35 -22.13 0.04
CA PHE A 110 -0.48 -20.68 -0.15
C PHE A 110 -1.25 -20.28 -1.42
N ALA A 111 -1.30 -21.16 -2.43
CA ALA A 111 -2.16 -21.01 -3.58
C ALA A 111 -3.53 -21.65 -3.28
N ASN A 112 -4.60 -20.86 -3.41
CA ASN A 112 -5.96 -21.40 -3.25
C ASN A 112 -6.35 -22.29 -4.44
N ILE A 113 -7.49 -22.97 -4.33
CA ILE A 113 -8.01 -23.89 -5.38
C ILE A 113 -8.22 -23.19 -6.73
N ASP A 114 -8.45 -21.87 -6.72
CA ASP A 114 -8.60 -21.04 -7.92
C ASP A 114 -7.25 -20.63 -8.53
N GLY A 115 -6.12 -21.15 -8.01
CA GLY A 115 -4.79 -20.81 -8.47
C GLY A 115 -4.38 -19.37 -8.15
N LYS A 116 -4.96 -18.77 -7.10
CA LYS A 116 -4.60 -17.44 -6.61
C LYS A 116 -3.67 -17.52 -5.43
N CYS A 117 -2.69 -16.64 -5.39
CA CYS A 117 -1.79 -16.45 -4.26
C CYS A 117 -1.99 -15.05 -3.70
N THR A 118 -1.94 -14.89 -2.38
CA THR A 118 -2.03 -13.56 -1.74
C THR A 118 -0.71 -13.19 -1.10
N ILE A 119 -0.28 -11.94 -1.28
CA ILE A 119 0.82 -11.31 -0.56
C ILE A 119 0.26 -10.14 0.23
N GLU A 120 0.46 -10.14 1.54
CA GLU A 120 0.05 -9.06 2.43
C GLU A 120 1.26 -8.25 2.88
N PHE A 121 1.13 -6.92 2.81
CA PHE A 121 2.08 -5.97 3.36
C PHE A 121 1.43 -5.24 4.53
N GLN A 122 1.96 -5.43 5.74
CA GLN A 122 1.55 -4.67 6.91
C GLN A 122 2.41 -3.41 7.00
N ILE A 123 1.87 -2.26 6.61
CA ILE A 123 2.60 -0.99 6.57
C ILE A 123 2.07 -0.08 7.67
N LYS A 124 2.97 0.39 8.53
CA LYS A 124 2.72 1.39 9.55
C LYS A 124 3.55 2.63 9.22
N ILE A 125 2.88 3.72 8.84
CA ILE A 125 3.54 5.01 8.63
C ILE A 125 3.99 5.56 9.99
N ILE A 126 5.29 5.79 10.13
CA ILE A 126 5.92 6.37 11.32
C ILE A 126 5.93 7.89 11.20
N HIS A 127 6.37 8.40 10.05
CA HIS A 127 6.51 9.81 9.77
C HIS A 127 6.23 10.10 8.30
N SER A 128 5.64 11.26 8.01
CA SER A 128 5.38 11.67 6.63
C SER A 128 5.50 13.18 6.46
N GLU A 129 6.14 13.60 5.37
CA GLU A 129 6.28 15.00 4.95
C GLU A 129 5.75 15.16 3.53
N GLY A 130 5.05 16.25 3.28
CA GLY A 130 4.50 16.54 1.96
C GLY A 130 3.40 15.57 1.50
N SER A 131 2.96 14.61 2.32
CA SER A 131 1.76 13.85 2.00
C SER A 131 0.54 14.77 2.01
N MET A 132 -0.32 14.67 0.99
CA MET A 132 -1.63 15.32 1.08
C MET A 132 -2.32 14.75 2.31
N VAL A 133 -2.81 15.64 3.18
CA VAL A 133 -3.69 15.26 4.28
C VAL A 133 -4.74 14.33 3.71
N ASP A 134 -4.78 13.11 4.22
CA ASP A 134 -5.63 12.04 3.73
C ASP A 134 -7.09 12.49 3.86
N LEU A 135 -7.65 13.01 2.77
CA LEU A 135 -9.04 13.46 2.70
C LEU A 135 -10.00 12.29 2.98
N ALA A 136 -9.59 11.03 2.75
CA ALA A 136 -10.39 9.87 3.12
C ALA A 136 -10.42 9.67 4.63
N LYS A 137 -9.34 9.98 5.37
CA LYS A 137 -9.38 10.12 6.84
C LYS A 137 -10.25 11.29 7.31
N MET A 138 -10.38 12.36 6.53
CA MET A 138 -11.36 13.43 6.82
C MET A 138 -12.81 13.00 6.55
N CYS A 139 -13.02 12.11 5.59
CA CYS A 139 -14.35 11.62 5.18
C CYS A 139 -14.78 10.34 5.93
N SER A 140 -13.86 9.68 6.63
CA SER A 140 -14.18 8.52 7.46
C SER A 140 -15.14 8.97 8.57
N PRO A 141 -16.22 8.23 8.84
CA PRO A 141 -17.16 8.56 9.90
C PRO A 141 -16.50 8.33 11.26
N ILE A 142 -15.64 9.25 11.67
CA ILE A 142 -15.36 9.45 13.08
C ILE A 142 -16.68 9.94 13.70
N GLU A 143 -16.99 9.53 14.93
CA GLU A 143 -18.20 9.92 15.69
C GLU A 143 -18.45 11.44 15.81
N LYS A 144 -17.57 12.27 15.24
CA LYS A 144 -17.54 13.74 15.29
C LYS A 144 -17.73 14.43 13.94
N ASN A 145 -18.33 13.78 12.94
CA ASN A 145 -18.76 14.47 11.72
C ASN A 145 -19.92 15.43 11.99
N ASN A 146 -19.62 16.60 12.54
CA ASN A 146 -20.58 17.59 13.02
C ASN A 146 -20.86 18.73 12.02
N VAL A 147 -20.16 18.79 10.89
CA VAL A 147 -20.39 19.81 9.85
C VAL A 147 -20.47 19.21 8.45
N THR A 148 -21.25 19.85 7.58
CA THR A 148 -21.33 19.54 6.16
C THR A 148 -20.73 20.69 5.36
N LEU A 149 -19.62 20.44 4.68
CA LEU A 149 -19.08 21.36 3.70
C LEU A 149 -19.86 21.20 2.38
N VAL A 150 -20.38 22.31 1.87
CA VAL A 150 -21.00 22.38 0.55
C VAL A 150 -20.00 23.03 -0.40
N LEU A 151 -19.42 22.22 -1.28
CA LEU A 151 -18.56 22.70 -2.35
C LEU A 151 -19.46 23.16 -3.50
N LEU A 152 -19.49 24.47 -3.70
CA LEU A 152 -20.22 25.11 -4.80
C LEU A 152 -19.36 25.03 -6.06
N TYR A 153 -19.72 24.15 -7.00
CA TYR A 153 -19.18 24.15 -8.36
C TYR A 153 -20.22 24.68 -9.35
N THR A 154 -19.76 25.19 -10.50
CA THR A 154 -20.60 25.84 -11.51
C THR A 154 -21.68 24.95 -12.15
N ARG A 155 -21.66 23.63 -11.92
CA ARG A 155 -22.61 22.68 -12.52
C ARG A 155 -23.33 21.80 -11.51
N GLU A 156 -22.71 21.43 -10.39
CA GLU A 156 -23.36 20.64 -9.33
C GLU A 156 -22.74 20.95 -7.96
N ASN A 157 -23.57 21.01 -6.92
CA ASN A 157 -23.10 21.17 -5.55
C ASN A 157 -22.70 19.81 -4.98
N LYS A 158 -21.45 19.69 -4.52
CA LYS A 158 -20.97 18.48 -3.82
C LYS A 158 -21.02 18.71 -2.31
N ARG A 159 -21.62 17.79 -1.57
CA ARG A 159 -21.69 17.84 -0.10
C ARG A 159 -20.72 16.83 0.50
N ILE A 160 -19.93 17.25 1.47
CA ILE A 160 -18.95 16.42 2.18
C ILE A 160 -19.17 16.60 3.69
N ARG A 161 -19.25 15.51 4.45
CA ARG A 161 -19.31 15.55 5.93
C ARG A 161 -17.90 15.48 6.49
N VAL A 162 -17.59 16.37 7.44
CA VAL A 162 -16.28 16.48 8.09
C VAL A 162 -16.44 16.93 9.55
N SER A 163 -15.35 16.94 10.33
CA SER A 163 -15.30 17.48 11.71
C SER A 163 -14.87 18.95 11.73
N LYS A 164 -15.61 19.80 12.45
CA LYS A 164 -15.28 21.23 12.65
C LYS A 164 -13.95 21.39 13.38
N GLU A 165 -13.74 20.60 14.42
CA GLU A 165 -12.53 20.64 15.25
C GLU A 165 -11.30 20.33 14.39
N PHE A 166 -11.43 19.35 13.50
CA PHE A 166 -10.38 19.04 12.54
C PHE A 166 -10.12 20.20 11.57
N LEU A 167 -11.18 20.83 11.02
CA LEU A 167 -11.03 21.98 10.13
C LEU A 167 -10.36 23.18 10.82
N ALA A 168 -10.73 23.46 12.07
CA ALA A 168 -10.18 24.56 12.87
C ALA A 168 -8.67 24.38 13.13
N VAL A 169 -8.21 23.15 13.42
CA VAL A 169 -6.79 22.85 13.63
C VAL A 169 -5.96 23.09 12.37
N HIS A 170 -6.53 22.82 11.19
CA HIS A 170 -5.78 22.83 9.93
C HIS A 170 -6.01 24.07 9.07
N SER A 171 -6.97 24.93 9.44
CA SER A 171 -7.28 26.15 8.70
C SER A 171 -7.91 27.19 9.63
N PRO A 172 -7.24 28.32 9.89
CA PRO A 172 -7.74 29.40 10.76
C PRO A 172 -9.11 29.95 10.34
N VAL A 173 -9.46 29.81 9.05
CA VAL A 173 -10.77 30.23 8.51
C VAL A 173 -11.94 29.48 9.17
N PHE A 174 -11.70 28.29 9.72
CA PHE A 174 -12.74 27.47 10.36
C PHE A 174 -12.66 27.45 11.89
N GLU A 175 -11.82 28.31 12.50
CA GLU A 175 -11.65 28.40 13.96
C GLU A 175 -12.85 29.07 14.66
N VAL A 176 -13.70 29.79 13.90
CA VAL A 176 -14.86 30.58 14.39
C VAL A 176 -16.12 29.72 14.56
#